data_AF-A0A7Y9HXH3-F1
#
_entry.id   AF-A0A7Y9HXH3-F1
#
_cell.length_a   1.000
_cell.length_b   1.000
_cell.length_c   1.000
_cell.angle_alpha   90.00
_cell.angle_beta   90.00
_cell.angle_gamma   90.00
#
_symmetry.space_group_name_H-M   'P 1'
#
loop_
_entity.id
_entity.type
_entity.pdbx_description
1 polymer ?
#
loop_
_entity_poly.entity_id
_entity_poly.type
_entity_poly.pdbx_seq_one_letter_code
_entity_poly.pdbx_strand_id
1 'polypeptide(L)'
;MTKKLFIPLLACVALFGCNDDKKQEQALLNDVIKTHDKLMADDGAIMKSKMQLKMIATGNAAAKDSVAVYSKSLDDADGSMMNWMNKFSPDFTGKTHEQVMTYLNNQKAEIAKIDSQITVTLAKSNSYISKNKMK
;
A
#
# COMPACT_ATOMS: atom_id res chain seq x y z
N MET A 1 2.82 -19.76 -72.02
CA MET A 1 3.80 -20.05 -70.93
C MET A 1 4.35 -18.70 -70.48
N THR A 2 4.40 -18.26 -69.22
CA THR A 2 4.08 -18.78 -67.88
C THR A 2 4.02 -17.55 -66.97
N LYS A 3 3.02 -17.46 -66.09
CA LYS A 3 2.87 -16.40 -65.07
C LYS A 3 4.07 -16.44 -64.11
N LYS A 4 4.63 -15.28 -63.75
CA LYS A 4 5.53 -15.15 -62.60
C LYS A 4 4.94 -14.15 -61.61
N LEU A 5 4.34 -14.71 -60.57
CA LEU A 5 3.86 -14.03 -59.37
C LEU A 5 5.08 -13.78 -58.47
N PHE A 6 5.39 -12.52 -58.16
CA PHE A 6 6.40 -12.17 -57.15
C PHE A 6 5.68 -11.45 -56.00
N ILE A 7 5.46 -12.17 -54.90
CA ILE A 7 5.05 -11.61 -53.61
C ILE A 7 6.28 -11.77 -52.70
N PRO A 8 6.93 -10.69 -52.25
CA PRO A 8 7.91 -10.80 -51.19
C PRO A 8 7.17 -10.84 -49.84
N LEU A 9 7.39 -11.97 -49.19
CA LEU A 9 7.16 -12.33 -47.80
C LEU A 9 7.45 -11.17 -46.83
N LEU A 10 6.40 -10.52 -46.32
CA LEU A 10 6.47 -9.65 -45.14
C LEU A 10 6.26 -10.53 -43.90
N ALA A 11 7.33 -11.16 -43.41
CA ALA A 11 7.29 -12.04 -42.25
C ALA A 11 8.09 -11.47 -41.08
N CYS A 12 7.36 -11.30 -39.97
CA CYS A 12 7.80 -11.44 -38.58
C CYS A 12 8.83 -10.43 -38.04
N VAL A 13 8.33 -9.27 -37.62
CA VAL A 13 8.92 -8.50 -36.51
C VAL A 13 7.85 -8.32 -35.45
N ALA A 14 7.83 -9.16 -34.41
CA ALA A 14 7.22 -8.87 -33.10
C ALA A 14 7.36 -10.07 -32.14
N LEU A 15 8.53 -10.28 -31.54
CA LEU A 15 8.66 -11.20 -30.38
C LEU A 15 9.51 -10.65 -29.22
N PHE A 16 9.91 -9.36 -29.24
CA PHE A 16 10.77 -8.80 -28.18
C PHE A 16 10.02 -8.25 -26.94
N GLY A 17 8.69 -8.10 -26.96
CA GLY A 17 7.95 -7.45 -25.86
C GLY A 17 7.71 -8.31 -24.60
N CYS A 18 7.57 -9.63 -24.75
CA CYS A 18 7.05 -10.49 -23.68
C CYS A 18 7.98 -10.59 -22.45
N ASN A 19 9.30 -10.41 -22.63
CA ASN A 19 10.27 -10.52 -21.53
C ASN A 19 10.40 -9.21 -20.72
N ASP A 20 10.13 -8.05 -21.34
CA ASP A 20 10.15 -6.77 -20.65
C ASP A 20 8.84 -6.51 -19.90
N ASP A 21 7.71 -7.00 -20.40
CA ASP A 21 6.40 -6.93 -19.73
C ASP A 21 6.45 -7.57 -18.33
N LYS A 22 7.00 -8.78 -18.23
CA LYS A 22 7.11 -9.50 -16.94
C LYS A 22 8.05 -8.82 -15.95
N LYS A 23 9.13 -8.20 -16.43
CA LYS A 23 10.02 -7.42 -15.56
C LYS A 23 9.33 -6.17 -15.03
N GLN A 24 8.56 -5.47 -15.87
CA GLN A 24 7.81 -4.29 -15.47
C GLN A 24 6.73 -4.63 -14.45
N GLU A 25 5.96 -5.70 -14.68
CA GLU A 25 4.97 -6.22 -13.72
C GLU A 25 5.62 -6.54 -12.36
N GLN A 26 6.74 -7.27 -12.36
CA GLN A 26 7.44 -7.63 -11.13
C GLN A 26 8.01 -6.41 -10.41
N ALA A 27 8.57 -5.45 -11.14
CA ALA A 27 9.11 -4.21 -10.56
C ALA A 27 8.00 -3.41 -9.86
N LEU A 28 6.84 -3.28 -10.51
CA LEU A 28 5.71 -2.56 -9.93
C LEU A 28 5.09 -3.31 -8.74
N LEU A 29 5.01 -4.65 -8.80
CA LEU A 29 4.61 -5.46 -7.66
C LEU A 29 5.56 -5.27 -6.47
N ASN A 30 6.87 -5.29 -6.72
CA ASN A 30 7.88 -5.08 -5.67
C ASN A 30 7.73 -3.70 -5.00
N ASP A 31 7.40 -2.65 -5.77
CA ASP A 31 7.14 -1.32 -5.21
C ASP A 31 5.92 -1.31 -4.27
N VAL A 32 4.84 -2.02 -4.63
CA VAL A 32 3.65 -2.18 -3.78
C VAL A 32 4.03 -2.93 -2.50
N ILE A 33 4.70 -4.07 -2.62
CA ILE A 33 5.10 -4.90 -1.47
C ILE A 33 6.08 -4.19 -0.55
N LYS A 34 7.02 -3.40 -1.10
CA LYS A 34 7.93 -2.58 -0.29
C LYS A 34 7.18 -1.59 0.61
N THR A 35 6.09 -1.01 0.11
CA THR A 35 5.25 -0.12 0.92
C THR A 35 4.46 -0.90 1.97
N HIS A 36 3.94 -2.08 1.61
CA HIS A 36 3.33 -3.01 2.57
C HIS A 36 4.28 -3.37 3.72
N ASP A 37 5.52 -3.76 3.41
CA ASP A 37 6.48 -4.17 4.44
C ASP A 37 6.82 -3.03 5.39
N LYS A 38 6.91 -1.80 4.87
CA LYS A 38 7.05 -0.60 5.70
C LYS A 38 5.85 -0.45 6.64
N LEU A 39 4.62 -0.57 6.12
CA LEU A 39 3.40 -0.42 6.91
C LEU A 39 3.26 -1.49 8.00
N MET A 40 3.72 -2.72 7.72
CA MET A 40 3.78 -3.78 8.72
C MET A 40 4.76 -3.46 9.85
N ALA A 41 5.85 -2.76 9.58
CA ALA A 41 6.75 -2.27 10.63
C ALA A 41 6.11 -1.13 11.45
N ASP A 42 5.31 -0.27 10.81
CA ASP A 42 4.60 0.83 11.47
C ASP A 42 3.49 0.34 12.43
N ASP A 43 2.95 -0.87 12.24
CA ASP A 43 1.95 -1.47 13.15
C ASP A 43 2.47 -1.55 14.61
N GLY A 44 3.75 -1.90 14.79
CA GLY A 44 4.38 -1.88 16.11
C GLY A 44 4.36 -0.50 16.76
N ALA A 45 4.51 0.57 15.97
CA ALA A 45 4.40 1.94 16.45
C ALA A 45 2.95 2.30 16.81
N ILE A 46 1.96 1.87 16.02
CA ILE A 46 0.53 2.07 16.30
C ILE A 46 0.17 1.44 17.64
N MET A 47 0.55 0.18 17.86
CA MET A 47 0.26 -0.53 19.11
C MET A 47 0.91 0.14 20.33
N LYS A 48 2.16 0.61 20.18
CA LYS A 48 2.85 1.36 21.23
C LYS A 48 2.12 2.66 21.57
N SER A 49 1.69 3.43 20.57
CA SER A 49 0.96 4.69 20.78
C SER A 49 -0.40 4.43 21.45
N LYS A 50 -1.15 3.39 21.05
CA LYS A 50 -2.41 2.98 21.70
C LYS A 50 -2.21 2.64 23.19
N MET A 51 -1.15 1.90 23.53
CA MET A 51 -0.82 1.59 24.92
C MET A 51 -0.53 2.87 25.73
N GLN A 52 0.23 3.81 25.17
CA GLN A 52 0.55 5.08 25.84
C GLN A 52 -0.66 5.97 26.04
N LEU A 53 -1.55 6.05 25.05
CA LEU A 53 -2.82 6.76 25.15
C LEU A 53 -3.70 6.17 26.26
N LYS A 54 -3.77 4.83 26.35
CA LYS A 54 -4.50 4.15 27.44
C LYS A 54 -3.95 4.52 28.82
N MET A 55 -2.63 4.52 28.99
CA MET A 55 -2.01 4.94 30.25
C MET A 55 -2.35 6.39 30.63
N ILE A 56 -2.36 7.31 29.66
CA ILE A 56 -2.77 8.71 29.87
C ILE A 56 -4.24 8.79 30.35
N ALA A 57 -5.16 8.05 29.71
CA ALA A 57 -6.56 8.05 30.11
C ALA A 57 -6.81 7.43 31.49
N THR A 58 -5.97 6.47 31.92
CA THR A 58 -6.01 5.91 33.27
C THR A 58 -5.50 6.91 34.32
N GLY A 59 -4.43 7.65 34.01
CA GLY A 59 -3.83 8.62 34.92
C GLY A 59 -4.54 9.98 34.96
N ASN A 60 -5.32 10.32 33.93
CA ASN A 60 -6.02 11.60 33.83
C ASN A 60 -7.42 11.42 33.21
N ALA A 61 -8.45 11.48 34.05
CA ALA A 61 -9.83 11.33 33.61
C ALA A 61 -10.28 12.42 32.63
N ALA A 62 -9.75 13.64 32.73
CA ALA A 62 -10.06 14.74 31.81
C ALA A 62 -9.46 14.54 30.41
N ALA A 63 -8.48 13.64 30.27
CA ALA A 63 -7.85 13.32 28.99
C ALA A 63 -8.61 12.24 28.18
N LYS A 64 -9.65 11.61 28.75
CA LYS A 64 -10.34 10.46 28.16
C LYS A 64 -10.90 10.72 26.77
N ASP A 65 -11.58 11.85 26.57
CA ASP A 65 -12.19 12.17 25.27
C ASP A 65 -11.14 12.42 24.20
N SER A 66 -10.08 13.16 24.54
CA SER A 66 -8.95 13.38 23.62
C SER A 66 -8.24 12.06 23.28
N VAL A 67 -8.00 11.21 24.29
CA VAL A 67 -7.43 9.87 24.08
C VAL A 67 -8.30 9.01 23.16
N ALA A 68 -9.63 9.06 23.32
CA ALA A 68 -10.55 8.31 22.48
C ALA A 68 -10.44 8.71 21.01
N VAL A 69 -10.32 10.01 20.70
CA VAL A 69 -10.14 10.51 19.33
C VAL A 69 -8.86 9.98 18.69
N TYR A 70 -7.72 10.05 19.38
CA TYR A 70 -6.45 9.54 18.84
C TYR A 70 -6.45 8.01 18.72
N SER A 71 -7.02 7.31 19.70
CA SER A 71 -7.11 5.84 19.66
C SER A 71 -7.96 5.36 18.49
N LYS A 72 -9.13 6.01 18.27
CA LYS A 72 -9.99 5.72 17.12
C LYS A 72 -9.29 5.99 15.79
N SER A 73 -8.54 7.09 15.69
CA SER A 73 -7.78 7.40 14.47
C SER A 73 -6.71 6.33 14.18
N LEU A 74 -6.03 5.82 15.22
CA LEU A 74 -5.06 4.74 15.09
C LEU A 74 -5.74 3.42 14.67
N ASP A 75 -6.91 3.09 15.23
CA ASP A 75 -7.70 1.92 14.84
C ASP A 75 -8.15 1.99 13.37
N ASP A 76 -8.57 3.16 12.90
CA ASP A 76 -9.01 3.36 11.52
C ASP A 76 -7.86 3.26 10.52
N ALA A 77 -6.66 3.69 10.92
CA ALA A 77 -5.46 3.59 10.11
C ALA A 77 -4.98 2.13 9.98
N ASP A 78 -4.93 1.39 11.10
CA ASP A 78 -4.63 -0.04 11.12
C ASP A 78 -5.66 -0.86 10.32
N GLY A 79 -6.96 -0.61 10.55
CA GLY A 79 -8.05 -1.23 9.81
C GLY A 79 -8.00 -0.99 8.31
N SER A 80 -7.50 0.16 7.86
CA SER A 80 -7.33 0.48 6.44
C SER A 80 -6.28 -0.43 5.78
N MET A 81 -5.17 -0.73 6.46
CA MET A 81 -4.17 -1.68 5.97
C MET A 81 -4.73 -3.10 5.89
N MET A 82 -5.43 -3.56 6.95
CA MET A 82 -6.06 -4.86 6.96
C MET A 82 -7.10 -5.02 5.84
N ASN A 83 -7.93 -3.98 5.63
CA ASN A 83 -8.93 -3.96 4.57
C ASN A 83 -8.29 -3.99 3.17
N TRP A 84 -7.14 -3.35 3.00
CA TRP A 84 -6.38 -3.41 1.76
C TRP A 84 -5.82 -4.82 1.53
N MET A 85 -5.18 -5.44 2.53
CA MET A 85 -4.66 -6.81 2.40
C MET A 85 -5.73 -7.84 2.05
N ASN A 86 -6.93 -7.70 2.61
CA ASN A 86 -8.06 -8.60 2.30
C ASN A 86 -8.55 -8.48 0.84
N LYS A 87 -8.24 -7.38 0.15
CA LYS A 87 -8.65 -7.11 -1.24
C LYS A 87 -7.51 -7.28 -2.23
N PHE A 88 -6.27 -7.21 -1.77
CA PHE A 88 -5.09 -7.39 -2.59
C PHE A 88 -5.00 -8.84 -3.07
N SER A 89 -4.80 -9.03 -4.38
CA SER A 89 -4.61 -10.32 -5.01
C SER A 89 -3.34 -10.31 -5.86
N PRO A 90 -2.34 -11.12 -5.53
CA PRO A 90 -1.14 -11.27 -6.35
C PRO A 90 -1.31 -12.28 -7.50
N ASP A 91 -2.51 -12.83 -7.72
CA ASP A 91 -2.77 -13.75 -8.83
C ASP A 91 -3.17 -12.99 -10.10
N PHE A 92 -2.30 -13.07 -11.10
CA PHE A 92 -2.46 -12.44 -12.41
C PHE A 92 -2.75 -13.45 -13.53
N THR A 93 -3.07 -14.70 -13.19
CA THR A 93 -3.35 -15.75 -14.17
C THR A 93 -4.48 -15.33 -15.10
N GLY A 94 -4.24 -15.43 -16.41
CA GLY A 94 -5.22 -15.06 -17.44
C GLY A 94 -5.41 -13.56 -17.66
N LYS A 95 -4.65 -12.69 -16.98
CA LYS A 95 -4.67 -11.23 -17.22
C LYS A 95 -3.65 -10.82 -18.28
N THR A 96 -3.99 -9.79 -19.06
CA THR A 96 -3.04 -9.15 -19.98
C THR A 96 -2.06 -8.26 -19.22
N HIS A 97 -0.91 -7.95 -19.82
CA HIS A 97 0.08 -7.03 -19.25
C HIS A 97 -0.55 -5.70 -18.81
N GLU A 98 -1.34 -5.07 -19.69
CA GLU A 98 -2.02 -3.80 -19.40
C GLU A 98 -2.98 -3.90 -18.20
N GLN A 99 -3.72 -5.01 -18.07
CA GLN A 99 -4.60 -5.25 -16.93
C GLN A 99 -3.82 -5.38 -15.62
N VAL A 100 -2.68 -6.08 -15.64
CA VAL A 100 -1.79 -6.23 -14.48
C VAL A 100 -1.21 -4.87 -14.09
N MET A 101 -0.67 -4.11 -15.05
CA MET A 101 -0.09 -2.80 -14.80
C MET A 101 -1.12 -1.80 -14.26
N THR A 102 -2.34 -1.80 -14.80
CA THR A 102 -3.43 -0.95 -14.29
C THR A 102 -3.80 -1.31 -12.86
N TYR A 103 -3.97 -2.60 -12.58
CA TYR A 103 -4.26 -3.08 -11.23
C TYR A 103 -3.18 -2.69 -10.24
N LEU A 104 -1.92 -2.99 -10.53
CA LEU A 104 -0.79 -2.70 -9.65
C LEU A 104 -0.58 -1.20 -9.42
N ASN A 105 -0.81 -0.35 -10.43
CA ASN A 105 -0.76 1.11 -10.24
C ASN A 105 -1.86 1.60 -9.30
N ASN A 106 -3.08 1.05 -9.41
CA ASN A 106 -4.16 1.37 -8.48
C ASN A 106 -3.80 0.93 -7.05
N GLN A 107 -3.26 -0.29 -6.89
CA GLN A 107 -2.82 -0.79 -5.60
C GLN A 107 -1.67 0.06 -5.00
N LYS A 108 -0.72 0.50 -5.83
CA LYS A 108 0.36 1.42 -5.43
C LYS A 108 -0.20 2.76 -4.93
N ALA A 109 -1.21 3.31 -5.60
CA ALA A 109 -1.86 4.55 -5.17
C ALA A 109 -2.66 4.36 -3.87
N GLU A 110 -3.36 3.25 -3.71
CA GLU A 110 -4.10 2.92 -2.49
C GLU A 110 -3.17 2.77 -1.28
N ILE A 111 -2.12 1.97 -1.41
CA ILE A 111 -1.20 1.73 -0.29
C ILE A 111 -0.40 2.98 0.09
N ALA A 112 -0.07 3.85 -0.87
CA ALA A 112 0.55 5.15 -0.58
C ALA A 112 -0.37 6.09 0.22
N LYS A 113 -1.69 6.04 0.00
CA LYS A 113 -2.66 6.80 0.81
C LYS A 113 -2.72 6.27 2.25
N ILE A 114 -2.70 4.95 2.41
CA ILE A 114 -2.67 4.29 3.73
C ILE A 114 -1.39 4.68 4.48
N ASP A 115 -0.23 4.66 3.80
CA ASP A 115 1.05 5.11 4.33
C ASP A 115 1.01 6.56 4.84
N SER A 116 0.46 7.47 4.03
CA SER A 116 0.29 8.86 4.44
C SER A 116 -0.65 8.99 5.65
N GLN A 117 -1.74 8.23 5.69
CA GLN A 117 -2.71 8.25 6.79
C GLN A 117 -2.08 7.76 8.10
N ILE A 118 -1.37 6.63 8.06
CA ILE A 118 -0.66 6.06 9.22
C ILE A 118 0.40 7.05 9.72
N THR A 119 1.22 7.59 8.82
CA THR A 119 2.27 8.57 9.15
C THR A 119 1.70 9.78 9.88
N VAL A 120 0.64 10.40 9.34
CA VAL A 120 -0.01 11.57 9.94
C VAL A 120 -0.65 11.23 11.29
N THR A 121 -1.30 10.07 11.39
CA THR A 121 -1.99 9.64 12.60
C THR A 121 -1.00 9.36 13.73
N LEU A 122 0.11 8.68 13.42
CA LEU A 122 1.20 8.45 14.37
C LEU A 122 1.82 9.77 14.82
N ALA A 123 2.10 10.68 13.90
CA ALA A 123 2.67 11.99 14.25
C ALA A 123 1.76 12.78 15.21
N LYS A 124 0.47 12.85 14.91
CA LYS A 124 -0.53 13.53 15.77
C LYS A 124 -0.63 12.88 17.15
N SER A 125 -0.73 11.55 17.20
CA SER A 125 -0.83 10.79 18.44
C SER A 125 0.42 10.95 19.29
N ASN A 126 1.61 10.85 18.69
CA ASN A 126 2.88 11.00 19.39
C ASN A 126 3.11 12.43 19.90
N SER A 127 2.65 13.45 19.16
CA SER A 127 2.66 14.83 19.64
C SER A 127 1.78 15.00 20.88
N TYR A 128 0.56 14.44 20.87
CA TYR A 128 -0.33 14.47 22.03
C TYR A 128 0.25 13.72 23.22
N ILE A 129 0.79 12.52 23.01
CA ILE A 129 1.43 11.72 24.06
C ILE A 129 2.58 12.49 24.70
N SER A 130 3.46 13.10 23.88
CA SER A 130 4.62 13.84 24.38
C SER A 130 4.21 15.03 25.27
N LYS A 131 3.17 15.78 24.86
CA LYS A 131 2.62 16.90 25.66
C LYS A 131 2.02 16.46 27.00
N ASN A 132 1.54 15.23 27.10
CA ASN A 132 0.94 14.68 28.32
C ASN A 132 1.94 13.90 29.19
N LYS A 133 3.15 13.61 28.70
CA LYS A 133 4.26 13.05 29.50
C LYS A 133 5.11 14.12 30.20
N MET A 134 5.06 15.36 29.71
CA MET A 134 5.77 16.51 30.29
C MET A 134 4.97 17.24 31.38
N LYS A 135 3.82 16.69 31.78
CA LYS A 135 2.98 17.17 32.88
C LYS A 135 2.97 16.14 33.98
#